data_AF-A0A963AV37-F1
#
_entry.id   AF-A0A963AV37-F1
#
_cell.length_a   1.000
_cell.length_b   1.000
_cell.length_c   1.000
_cell.angle_alpha   90.00
_cell.angle_beta   90.00
_cell.angle_gamma   90.00
#
_symmetry.space_group_name_H-M   'P 1'
#
loop_
_entity.id
_entity.type
_entity.pdbx_description
1 polymer ?
#
loop_
_entity_poly.entity_id
_entity_poly.type
_entity_poly.pdbx_seq_one_letter_code
_entity_poly.pdbx_strand_id
1 'polypeptide(L)'
;MKRRSFLQTTAGSLALTLPGLGGLLYTPVATAGPTETMLAAESLDAAMRAVTGDVAPRPDPRVEIDAPAIAENGRSVPVKIRCTLDGVRALYLFSEKNQNPGVARFALSAELAPVVKTRIKMGGTGRVIALAELDSGFLMAERMVTVTSGGCS
;
A
#
# COMPACT_ATOMS: atom_id res chain seq x y z
N MET A 1 -31.70 -21.25 32.74
CA MET A 1 -32.11 -20.29 31.69
C MET A 1 -31.02 -20.22 30.63
N LYS A 2 -31.21 -20.90 29.49
CA LYS A 2 -30.19 -21.15 28.47
C LYS A 2 -30.08 -19.98 27.48
N ARG A 3 -29.18 -19.02 27.76
CA ARG A 3 -28.82 -17.89 26.88
C ARG A 3 -28.12 -18.28 25.57
N ARG A 4 -28.03 -19.58 25.26
CA ARG A 4 -27.36 -20.12 24.05
C ARG A 4 -28.35 -20.53 22.94
N SER A 5 -29.66 -20.55 23.23
CA SER A 5 -30.66 -21.00 22.26
C SER A 5 -31.06 -19.91 21.26
N PHE A 6 -30.79 -18.63 21.55
CA PHE A 6 -31.29 -17.51 20.73
C PHE A 6 -30.36 -17.19 19.53
N LEU A 7 -29.06 -17.48 19.65
CA LEU A 7 -28.10 -17.32 18.55
C LEU A 7 -28.11 -18.51 17.56
N GLN A 8 -28.66 -19.68 17.96
CA GLN A 8 -28.79 -20.82 17.06
C GLN A 8 -30.00 -20.72 16.13
N THR A 9 -31.01 -19.93 16.46
CA THR A 9 -32.25 -19.82 15.66
C THR A 9 -32.16 -18.79 14.52
N THR A 10 -31.09 -17.98 14.47
CA THR A 10 -30.87 -17.00 13.38
C THR A 10 -29.83 -17.44 12.34
N ALA A 11 -29.21 -18.62 12.51
CA ALA A 11 -28.19 -19.14 11.58
C ALA A 11 -28.73 -20.14 10.53
N GLY A 12 -30.04 -20.37 10.45
CA GLY A 12 -30.60 -21.38 9.55
C GLY A 12 -31.94 -20.96 8.98
N SER A 13 -31.94 -20.11 7.94
CA SER A 13 -33.02 -19.98 6.94
C SER A 13 -32.61 -19.00 5.83
N LEU A 14 -31.72 -19.42 4.93
CA LEU A 14 -31.64 -18.91 3.55
C LEU A 14 -30.97 -19.95 2.64
N ALA A 15 -31.40 -21.20 2.77
CA ALA A 15 -31.24 -22.21 1.74
C ALA A 15 -32.63 -22.45 1.12
N LEU A 16 -33.07 -21.52 0.28
CA LEU A 16 -34.19 -21.76 -0.64
C LEU A 16 -33.62 -22.47 -1.86
N THR A 17 -33.57 -23.80 -1.81
CA THR A 17 -33.39 -24.63 -3.00
C THR A 17 -34.68 -24.61 -3.81
N LEU A 18 -34.83 -23.65 -4.73
CA LEU A 18 -35.80 -23.68 -5.81
C LEU A 18 -35.06 -24.07 -7.10
N PRO A 19 -35.29 -25.26 -7.67
CA PRO A 19 -34.72 -25.61 -8.96
C PRO A 19 -35.52 -24.89 -10.05
N GLY A 20 -34.98 -23.77 -10.53
CA GLY A 20 -35.45 -23.09 -11.73
C GLY A 20 -35.85 -21.63 -11.53
N LEU A 21 -35.27 -20.78 -12.38
CA LEU A 21 -35.44 -19.32 -12.57
C LEU A 21 -34.68 -18.36 -11.63
N GLY A 22 -33.71 -17.62 -12.22
CA GLY A 22 -33.21 -16.32 -11.76
C GLY A 22 -31.94 -16.40 -10.89
N GLY A 23 -30.72 -16.28 -11.41
CA GLY A 23 -30.31 -15.20 -12.30
C GLY A 23 -30.21 -13.85 -11.60
N LEU A 24 -29.74 -13.74 -10.34
CA LEU A 24 -29.46 -12.41 -9.77
C LEU A 24 -28.58 -12.37 -8.51
N LEU A 25 -27.51 -13.17 -8.37
CA LEU A 25 -26.43 -12.83 -7.42
C LEU A 25 -25.09 -13.39 -7.94
N TYR A 26 -24.69 -12.98 -9.14
CA TYR A 26 -23.27 -12.96 -9.47
C TYR A 26 -22.69 -11.83 -8.63
N THR A 27 -22.17 -12.15 -7.44
CA THR A 27 -21.23 -11.23 -6.81
C THR A 27 -20.00 -11.28 -7.70
N PRO A 28 -19.68 -10.23 -8.48
CA PRO A 28 -18.38 -10.21 -9.11
C PRO A 28 -17.40 -10.28 -7.95
N VAL A 29 -16.59 -11.34 -7.89
CA VAL A 29 -15.38 -11.27 -7.09
C VAL A 29 -14.62 -10.11 -7.71
N ALA A 30 -14.64 -8.96 -7.06
CA ALA A 30 -13.92 -7.80 -7.52
C ALA A 30 -12.46 -8.25 -7.50
N THR A 31 -11.89 -8.47 -8.69
CA THR A 31 -10.47 -8.77 -8.80
C THR A 31 -9.75 -7.55 -8.23
N ALA A 32 -9.11 -7.73 -7.08
CA ALA A 32 -8.41 -6.67 -6.39
C ALA A 32 -7.40 -6.07 -7.38
N GLY A 33 -7.54 -4.77 -7.64
CA GLY A 33 -6.61 -4.08 -8.53
C GLY A 33 -5.18 -4.16 -7.98
N PRO A 34 -4.15 -3.93 -8.81
CA PRO A 34 -2.74 -4.00 -8.39
C PRO A 34 -2.44 -3.12 -7.17
N THR A 35 -3.15 -2.00 -7.01
CA THR A 35 -3.06 -1.13 -5.83
C THR A 35 -3.64 -1.77 -4.57
N GLU A 36 -4.76 -2.48 -4.65
CA GLU A 36 -5.34 -3.15 -3.49
C GLU A 36 -4.48 -4.34 -3.06
N THR A 37 -3.95 -5.10 -4.02
CA THR A 37 -3.01 -6.18 -3.76
C THR A 37 -1.72 -5.66 -3.11
N MET A 38 -1.21 -4.51 -3.55
CA MET A 38 -0.06 -3.85 -2.94
C MET A 38 -0.33 -3.44 -1.47
N LEU A 39 -1.51 -2.91 -1.18
CA LEU A 39 -1.91 -2.44 0.16
C LEU A 39 -2.23 -3.59 1.12
N ALA A 40 -2.71 -4.72 0.58
CA ALA A 40 -3.05 -5.91 1.35
C ALA A 40 -1.89 -6.90 1.53
N ALA A 41 -0.79 -6.72 0.78
CA ALA A 41 0.38 -7.59 0.88
C ALA A 41 0.99 -7.55 2.29
N GLU A 42 1.47 -8.71 2.75
CA GLU A 42 2.13 -8.86 4.06
C GLU A 42 3.67 -8.88 3.96
N SER A 43 4.21 -8.89 2.74
CA SER A 43 5.65 -8.85 2.49
C SER A 43 6.01 -7.77 1.47
N LEU A 44 7.21 -7.20 1.63
CA LEU A 44 7.68 -6.12 0.77
C LEU A 44 7.81 -6.60 -0.69
N ASP A 45 8.39 -7.78 -0.90
CA ASP A 45 8.52 -8.37 -2.22
C ASP A 45 7.18 -8.59 -2.91
N ALA A 46 6.17 -9.09 -2.17
CA ALA A 46 4.83 -9.25 -2.72
C ALA A 46 4.18 -7.91 -3.06
N ALA A 47 4.33 -6.90 -2.19
CA ALA A 47 3.78 -5.56 -2.40
C ALA A 47 4.41 -4.89 -3.63
N MET A 48 5.74 -5.00 -3.79
CA MET A 48 6.45 -4.45 -4.95
C MET A 48 6.05 -5.18 -6.23
N ARG A 49 6.04 -6.52 -6.22
CA ARG A 49 5.63 -7.33 -7.38
C ARG A 49 4.18 -7.08 -7.80
N ALA A 50 3.29 -6.79 -6.86
CA ALA A 50 1.90 -6.44 -7.19
C ALA A 50 1.79 -5.20 -8.08
N VAL A 51 2.76 -4.29 -7.99
CA VAL A 51 2.83 -3.07 -8.80
C VAL A 51 3.70 -3.26 -10.04
N THR A 52 4.88 -3.86 -9.86
CA THR A 52 5.91 -3.90 -10.89
C THR A 52 5.74 -5.08 -11.84
N GLY A 53 4.94 -6.08 -11.46
CA GLY A 53 4.89 -7.38 -12.13
C GLY A 53 6.29 -8.00 -12.18
N ASP A 54 6.70 -8.45 -13.36
CA ASP A 54 8.01 -9.04 -13.62
C ASP A 54 9.11 -8.01 -13.92
N VAL A 55 8.78 -6.70 -13.96
CA VAL A 55 9.76 -5.65 -14.24
C VAL A 55 10.52 -5.29 -12.98
N ALA A 56 11.83 -5.54 -12.95
CA ALA A 56 12.67 -5.17 -11.81
C ALA A 56 12.84 -3.64 -11.73
N PRO A 57 12.53 -3.00 -10.58
CA PRO A 57 12.80 -1.58 -10.38
C PRO A 57 14.30 -1.30 -10.39
N ARG A 58 14.69 -0.20 -11.05
CA ARG A 58 16.08 0.20 -11.14
C ARG A 58 16.39 1.35 -10.18
N PRO A 59 17.41 1.25 -9.31
CA PRO A 59 17.88 2.38 -8.51
C PRO A 59 18.30 3.55 -9.42
N ASP A 60 17.84 4.76 -9.11
CA ASP A 60 18.13 5.95 -9.94
C ASP A 60 18.20 7.23 -9.09
N PRO A 61 19.26 8.05 -9.22
CA PRO A 61 19.41 9.27 -8.43
C PRO A 61 18.37 10.35 -8.76
N ARG A 62 17.65 10.22 -9.87
CA ARG A 62 16.59 11.16 -10.26
C ARG A 62 15.32 11.01 -9.42
N VAL A 63 15.20 9.92 -8.66
CA VAL A 63 14.16 9.73 -7.65
C VAL A 63 14.78 10.01 -6.27
N GLU A 64 14.22 10.97 -5.56
CA GLU A 64 14.71 11.43 -4.27
C GLU A 64 13.66 11.21 -3.19
N ILE A 65 14.12 10.73 -2.03
CA ILE A 65 13.32 10.62 -0.81
C ILE A 65 13.92 11.52 0.26
N ASP A 66 13.17 12.54 0.62
CA ASP A 66 13.46 13.42 1.76
C ASP A 66 12.60 12.96 2.94
N ALA A 67 13.27 12.32 3.90
CA ALA A 67 12.72 11.84 5.15
C ALA A 67 13.76 12.05 6.26
N PRO A 68 13.33 12.35 7.49
CA PRO A 68 14.24 12.53 8.61
C PRO A 68 15.03 11.25 8.89
N ALA A 69 16.29 11.37 9.27
CA ALA A 69 17.11 10.21 9.65
C ALA A 69 16.57 9.53 10.92
N ILE A 70 16.01 10.33 11.84
CA ILE A 70 15.43 9.87 13.10
C ILE A 70 13.99 10.36 13.17
N ALA A 71 13.05 9.44 13.35
CA ALA A 71 11.65 9.72 13.63
C ALA A 71 11.36 9.51 15.12
N GLU A 72 11.03 10.60 15.83
CA GLU A 72 10.59 10.56 17.24
C GLU A 72 9.21 9.94 17.40
N ASN A 73 8.37 10.08 16.36
CA ASN A 73 7.02 9.57 16.35
C ASN A 73 6.77 8.74 15.09
N GLY A 74 6.90 7.41 15.22
CA GLY A 74 6.60 6.47 14.15
C GLY A 74 5.14 6.49 13.68
N ARG A 75 4.19 7.10 14.40
CA ARG A 75 2.81 7.23 13.93
C ARG A 75 2.66 8.25 12.81
N SER A 76 3.58 9.20 12.70
CA SER A 76 3.50 10.29 11.71
C SER A 76 4.89 10.77 11.32
N VAL A 77 5.48 10.10 10.32
CA VAL A 77 6.78 10.45 9.75
C VAL A 77 6.56 11.25 8.47
N PRO A 78 7.05 12.51 8.37
CA PRO A 78 6.97 13.27 7.14
C PRO A 78 7.92 12.68 6.09
N VAL A 79 7.38 12.39 4.92
CA VAL A 79 8.13 11.89 3.76
C VAL A 79 7.77 12.72 2.54
N LYS A 80 8.79 13.17 1.83
CA LYS A 80 8.65 13.85 0.55
C LYS A 80 9.37 13.03 -0.52
N ILE A 81 8.65 12.73 -1.59
CA ILE A 81 9.16 12.01 -2.76
C ILE A 81 9.18 13.00 -3.91
N ARG A 82 10.27 13.02 -4.66
CA ARG A 82 10.41 13.83 -5.87
C ARG A 82 11.06 12.99 -6.96
N CYS A 83 10.55 13.10 -8.18
CA CYS A 83 11.27 12.68 -9.36
C CYS A 83 11.65 13.93 -10.18
N THR A 84 12.85 13.97 -10.76
CA THR A 84 13.24 15.07 -11.66
C THR A 84 12.86 14.80 -13.11
N LEU A 85 12.37 13.60 -13.42
CA LEU A 85 11.93 13.23 -14.76
C LEU A 85 10.46 13.58 -14.97
N ASP A 86 10.14 14.02 -16.18
CA ASP A 86 8.77 14.19 -16.64
C ASP A 86 8.16 12.84 -17.06
N GLY A 87 6.83 12.79 -17.17
CA GLY A 87 6.11 11.59 -17.63
C GLY A 87 5.97 10.49 -16.57
N VAL A 88 6.13 10.81 -15.29
CA VAL A 88 5.83 9.87 -14.19
C VAL A 88 4.32 9.68 -14.08
N ARG A 89 3.85 8.45 -14.29
CA ARG A 89 2.42 8.10 -14.23
C ARG A 89 1.94 7.91 -12.79
N ALA A 90 2.79 7.34 -11.94
CA ALA A 90 2.47 7.12 -10.55
C ALA A 90 3.73 7.08 -9.67
N LEU A 91 3.54 7.46 -8.41
CA LEU A 91 4.50 7.26 -7.34
C LEU A 91 3.94 6.27 -6.32
N TYR A 92 4.74 5.30 -5.93
CA TYR A 92 4.41 4.29 -4.93
C TYR A 92 5.32 4.44 -3.73
N LEU A 93 4.77 4.25 -2.53
CA LEU A 93 5.49 4.40 -1.28
C LEU A 93 5.33 3.14 -0.44
N PHE A 94 6.45 2.64 0.08
CA PHE A 94 6.53 1.45 0.91
C PHE A 94 7.30 1.72 2.20
N SER A 95 6.97 0.98 3.26
CA SER A 95 7.64 0.99 4.56
C SER A 95 7.92 -0.44 5.00
N GLU A 96 9.19 -0.85 5.02
CA GLU A 96 9.60 -2.26 5.23
C GLU A 96 9.10 -2.86 6.54
N LYS A 97 9.05 -2.08 7.63
CA LYS A 97 8.69 -2.58 8.97
C LYS A 97 7.22 -2.47 9.33
N ASN A 98 6.36 -2.23 8.36
CA ASN A 98 4.92 -2.28 8.58
C ASN A 98 4.42 -3.70 8.35
N GLN A 99 3.35 -4.09 9.07
CA GLN A 99 2.65 -5.36 8.81
C GLN A 99 2.20 -5.43 7.33
N ASN A 100 1.70 -4.31 6.81
CA ASN A 100 1.45 -4.12 5.39
C ASN A 100 2.47 -3.10 4.87
N PRO A 101 3.45 -3.49 4.04
CA PRO A 101 4.51 -2.61 3.62
C PRO A 101 4.07 -1.61 2.55
N GLY A 102 3.04 -1.90 1.75
CA GLY A 102 2.44 -0.94 0.83
C GLY A 102 1.74 0.18 1.58
N VAL A 103 2.18 1.43 1.39
CA VAL A 103 1.64 2.59 2.13
C VAL A 103 0.66 3.39 1.29
N ALA A 104 1.07 3.78 0.08
CA ALA A 104 0.25 4.64 -0.76
C ALA A 104 0.67 4.54 -2.24
N ARG A 105 -0.30 4.80 -3.12
CA ARG A 105 -0.10 5.07 -4.54
C ARG A 105 -0.64 6.46 -4.85
N PHE A 106 0.17 7.26 -5.53
CA PHE A 106 -0.20 8.57 -6.03
C PHE A 106 -0.22 8.50 -7.55
N ALA A 107 -1.41 8.50 -8.16
CA ALA A 107 -1.55 8.63 -9.60
C ALA A 107 -1.33 10.11 -9.98
N LEU A 108 -0.48 10.35 -10.96
CA LEU A 108 -0.12 11.68 -11.43
C LEU A 108 -0.55 11.81 -12.89
N SER A 109 -1.03 12.99 -13.27
CA SER A 109 -1.17 13.34 -14.69
C SER A 109 0.18 13.81 -15.24
N ALA A 110 0.38 13.63 -16.54
CA ALA A 110 1.64 13.97 -17.21
C ALA A 110 2.02 15.47 -17.10
N GLU A 111 1.05 16.33 -16.79
CA GLU A 111 1.23 17.78 -16.66
C GLU A 111 1.69 18.22 -15.26
N LEU A 112 1.65 17.32 -14.26
CA LEU A 112 2.01 17.62 -12.89
C LEU A 112 3.48 17.28 -12.61
N ALA A 113 4.17 18.17 -11.91
CA ALA A 113 5.48 17.87 -11.36
C ALA A 113 5.37 16.70 -10.38
N PRO A 114 6.18 15.63 -10.51
CA PRO A 114 6.08 14.43 -9.70
C PRO A 114 6.71 14.63 -8.33
N VAL A 115 6.04 15.44 -7.51
CA VAL A 115 6.44 15.77 -6.15
C VAL A 115 5.25 15.53 -5.22
N VAL A 116 5.43 14.65 -4.24
CA VAL A 116 4.43 14.35 -3.23
C VAL A 116 5.04 14.50 -1.86
N LYS A 117 4.35 15.23 -0.97
CA LYS A 117 4.69 15.31 0.45
C LYS A 117 3.53 14.74 1.25
N THR A 118 3.81 13.72 2.03
CA THR A 118 2.82 13.05 2.87
C THR A 118 3.41 12.70 4.23
N ARG A 119 2.55 12.29 5.17
CA ARG A 119 2.99 11.71 6.44
C ARG A 119 2.57 10.26 6.47
N ILE A 120 3.50 9.37 6.80
CA ILE A 120 3.26 7.93 6.84
C ILE A 120 3.46 7.37 8.24
N LYS A 121 2.80 6.25 8.51
CA LYS A 121 3.06 5.44 9.69
C LYS A 121 4.21 4.49 9.41
N MET A 122 5.18 4.44 10.33
CA MET A 122 6.27 3.47 10.36
C MET A 122 6.17 2.63 11.64
N GLY A 123 6.13 1.32 11.49
CA GLY A 123 6.06 0.36 12.60
C GLY A 123 7.37 0.24 13.39
N GLY A 124 8.49 0.63 12.80
CA GLY A 124 9.80 0.60 13.44
C GLY A 124 10.91 1.10 12.51
N THR A 125 12.15 0.95 12.97
CA THR A 125 13.36 1.33 12.21
C THR A 125 13.51 0.47 10.96
N GLY A 126 13.55 1.10 9.79
CA GLY A 126 13.67 0.40 8.53
C GLY A 126 13.73 1.34 7.34
N ARG A 127 13.68 0.74 6.15
CA ARG A 127 13.75 1.47 4.89
C ARG A 127 12.37 1.96 4.47
N VAL A 128 12.34 3.21 4.03
CA VAL A 128 11.27 3.79 3.23
C VAL A 128 11.69 3.69 1.77
N ILE A 129 10.85 3.09 0.94
CA ILE A 129 11.14 2.83 -0.48
C ILE A 129 10.11 3.57 -1.32
N ALA A 130 10.57 4.26 -2.35
CA ALA A 130 9.71 4.92 -3.32
C ALA A 130 9.96 4.35 -4.72
N LEU A 131 8.88 4.09 -5.45
CA LEU A 131 8.93 3.73 -6.86
C LEU A 131 8.28 4.81 -7.71
N ALA A 132 8.94 5.19 -8.80
CA ALA A 132 8.37 6.03 -9.85
C ALA A 132 8.08 5.16 -11.07
N GLU A 133 6.83 5.16 -11.53
CA GLU A 133 6.38 4.46 -12.73
C GLU A 133 6.47 5.39 -13.94
N LEU A 134 7.21 4.95 -14.95
CA LEU A 134 7.33 5.59 -16.25
C LEU A 134 6.97 4.56 -17.34
N ASP A 135 6.76 5.05 -18.56
CA ASP A 135 6.51 4.23 -19.75
C ASP A 135 7.64 3.22 -20.01
N SER A 136 8.88 3.59 -19.66
CA SER A 136 10.07 2.76 -19.81
C SER A 136 10.30 1.76 -18.67
N GLY A 137 9.46 1.76 -17.62
CA GLY A 137 9.59 0.89 -16.45
C GLY A 137 9.60 1.63 -15.12
N PHE A 138 10.20 1.01 -14.09
CA PHE A 138 10.17 1.52 -12.71
C PHE A 138 11.54 2.00 -12.25
N LEU A 139 11.58 3.20 -11.68
CA LEU A 139 12.75 3.73 -10.98
C LEU A 139 12.53 3.64 -9.47
N MET A 140 13.60 3.42 -8.71
CA MET A 140 13.55 3.21 -7.28
C MET A 140 14.51 4.12 -6.53
N ALA A 141 14.06 4.56 -5.35
CA ALA A 141 14.91 5.13 -4.32
C ALA A 141 14.58 4.48 -2.97
N GLU A 142 15.57 4.40 -2.08
CA GLU A 142 15.39 3.94 -0.71
C GLU A 142 16.09 4.86 0.28
N ARG A 143 15.51 5.00 1.47
CA ARG A 143 16.04 5.82 2.57
C ARG A 143 15.86 5.09 3.89
N MET A 144 16.95 4.92 4.64
CA MET A 144 16.89 4.37 5.99
C MET A 144 16.37 5.42 6.98
N VAL A 145 15.37 5.05 7.78
CA VAL A 145 14.81 5.90 8.84
C VAL A 145 14.79 5.12 10.16
N THR A 146 15.37 5.70 11.19
CA THR A 146 15.37 5.13 12.54
C THR A 146 14.19 5.67 13.33
N VAL A 147 13.28 4.80 13.74
CA VAL A 147 12.17 5.17 14.62
C VAL A 147 12.63 4.99 16.05
N THR A 148 12.67 6.09 16.81
CA THR A 148 12.88 6.05 18.25
C THR A 148 11.52 5.93 18.92
N SER A 149 11.42 5.10 19.95
CA SER A 149 10.23 5.08 20.79
C SER A 149 10.26 6.36 21.61
N GLY A 150 9.54 7.40 21.15
CA GLY A 150 9.38 8.65 21.87
C GLY A 150 8.97 8.39 23.33
N GLY A 151 9.94 8.50 24.24
CA GLY A 151 9.72 8.33 25.66
C GLY A 151 9.05 9.58 26.21
N CYS A 152 7.89 9.42 26.83
CA CYS A 152 7.44 10.38 27.83
C CYS A 152 8.13 9.97 29.14
N SER A 153 9.01 10.82 29.65
CA SER A 153 9.44 10.81 31.05
C SER A 153 8.61 11.79 31.84
#